data_AF-A0A7S0FL02-F1
#
_entry.id   AF-A0A7S0FL02-F1
#
_cell.length_a   1.000
_cell.length_b   1.000
_cell.length_c   1.000
_cell.angle_alpha   90.00
_cell.angle_beta   90.00
_cell.angle_gamma   90.00
#
_symmetry.space_group_name_H-M   'P 1'
#
loop_
_entity.id
_entity.type
_entity.pdbx_description
1 polymer ?
#
loop_
_entity_poly.entity_id
_entity_poly.type
_entity_poly.pdbx_seq_one_letter_code
_entity_poly.pdbx_strand_id
1 'polypeptide(L)'
;EIAAMDALWSDPSERPGLSPSPRGGHLICFGPDVTNDFLLETGLALIVRSHEVPHNNDGVCVTHGNRLVTVFSASNYCGTTGNQGAVLLFHEGRGKLGFDVSRHFAPTFES
;
A
#
# COMPACT_ATOMS: atom_id res chain seq x y z
N GLU A 1 -10.12 4.09 20.18
CA GLU A 1 -8.95 3.18 20.31
C GLU A 1 -8.82 2.22 19.13
N ILE A 2 -9.85 1.44 18.78
CA ILE A 2 -9.78 0.43 17.70
C ILE A 2 -9.45 1.03 16.32
N ALA A 3 -10.10 2.13 15.93
CA ALA A 3 -9.87 2.77 14.62
C ALA A 3 -8.42 3.24 14.36
N ALA A 4 -7.69 3.63 15.42
CA ALA A 4 -6.29 4.03 15.28
C ALA A 4 -5.38 2.81 15.03
N MET A 5 -5.70 1.66 15.63
CA MET A 5 -4.97 0.43 15.31
C MET A 5 -5.26 -0.06 13.90
N ASP A 6 -6.52 -0.03 13.47
CA ASP A 6 -6.87 -0.49 12.13
C ASP A 6 -6.21 0.37 11.05
N ALA A 7 -6.12 1.69 11.26
CA ALA A 7 -5.42 2.60 10.35
C ALA A 7 -3.91 2.33 10.26
N LEU A 8 -3.28 1.82 11.32
CA LEU A 8 -1.83 1.58 11.38
C LEU A 8 -1.44 0.16 10.95
N TRP A 9 -2.30 -0.83 11.17
CA TRP A 9 -1.91 -2.24 11.14
C TRP A 9 -2.69 -3.12 10.17
N SER A 10 -3.81 -2.63 9.61
CA SER A 10 -4.61 -3.44 8.69
C SER A 10 -3.89 -3.67 7.36
N ASP A 11 -4.11 -4.84 6.78
CA ASP A 11 -3.55 -5.20 5.47
C ASP A 11 -4.64 -5.55 4.44
N PRO A 12 -4.42 -5.29 3.14
CA PRO A 12 -5.33 -5.73 2.10
C PRO A 12 -5.38 -7.25 1.98
N SER A 13 -6.52 -7.73 1.52
CA SER A 13 -6.77 -9.13 1.18
C SER A 13 -7.35 -9.21 -0.23
N GLU A 14 -6.94 -10.21 -1.01
CA GLU A 14 -7.56 -10.47 -2.31
C GLU A 14 -9.00 -10.99 -2.19
N ARG A 15 -9.35 -11.55 -1.02
CA ARG A 15 -10.69 -12.05 -0.73
C ARG A 15 -11.58 -10.92 -0.22
N PRO A 16 -12.85 -10.84 -0.68
CA PRO A 16 -13.83 -9.90 -0.15
C PRO A 16 -14.09 -10.03 1.35
N GLY A 17 -14.55 -8.94 1.95
CA GLY A 17 -14.93 -8.82 3.36
C GLY A 17 -13.77 -8.46 4.28
N LEU A 18 -14.03 -8.59 5.58
CA LEU A 18 -13.01 -8.48 6.63
C LEU A 18 -12.59 -9.88 7.07
N SER A 19 -11.29 -10.06 7.35
CA SER A 19 -10.77 -11.31 7.91
C SER A 19 -9.74 -11.06 9.00
N PRO A 20 -9.48 -12.02 9.90
CA PRO A 20 -8.39 -11.90 10.87
C PRO A 20 -7.03 -11.70 10.17
N SER A 21 -6.21 -10.79 10.69
CA SER A 21 -4.86 -10.56 10.18
C SER A 21 -3.89 -11.65 10.65
N PRO A 22 -2.95 -12.12 9.80
CA PRO A 22 -1.87 -13.01 10.21
C PRO A 22 -0.90 -12.35 11.21
N ARG A 23 -0.98 -11.01 11.40
CA ARG A 23 -0.22 -10.29 12.43
C ARG A 23 -0.71 -10.56 13.87
N GLY A 24 -1.86 -11.22 14.02
CA GLY A 24 -2.42 -11.61 15.30
C GLY A 24 -3.18 -10.50 16.03
N GLY A 25 -3.62 -10.79 17.25
CA GLY A 25 -4.43 -9.88 18.05
C GLY A 25 -5.83 -9.65 17.46
N HIS A 26 -6.35 -8.43 17.63
CA HIS A 26 -7.64 -7.99 17.08
C HIS A 26 -7.49 -7.31 15.70
N LEU A 27 -6.35 -7.50 15.02
CA LEU A 27 -6.05 -6.86 13.75
C LEU A 27 -6.79 -7.55 12.59
N ILE A 28 -7.11 -6.76 11.57
CA ILE A 28 -7.91 -7.20 10.43
C ILE A 28 -7.16 -7.08 9.11
N CYS A 29 -7.59 -7.89 8.14
CA CYS A 29 -7.37 -7.64 6.73
C CYS A 29 -8.69 -7.21 6.07
N PHE A 30 -8.60 -6.42 5.01
CA PHE A 30 -9.76 -5.87 4.30
C PHE A 30 -9.73 -6.17 2.80
N GLY A 31 -10.87 -6.59 2.27
CA GLY A 31 -11.04 -6.95 0.88
C GLY A 31 -11.27 -5.77 -0.07
N PRO A 32 -11.36 -6.06 -1.38
CA PRO A 32 -11.63 -5.05 -2.41
C PRO A 32 -13.01 -4.38 -2.26
N ASP A 33 -14.02 -5.11 -1.80
CA ASP A 33 -15.36 -4.58 -1.47
C ASP A 33 -15.30 -3.53 -0.37
N VAL A 34 -14.60 -3.81 0.74
CA VAL A 34 -14.43 -2.86 1.86
C VAL A 34 -13.72 -1.59 1.40
N THR A 35 -12.72 -1.72 0.52
CA THR A 35 -12.02 -0.56 -0.08
C THR A 35 -12.97 0.26 -0.94
N ASN A 36 -13.77 -0.40 -1.77
CA ASN A 36 -14.72 0.27 -2.66
C ASN A 36 -15.78 1.02 -1.87
N ASP A 37 -16.38 0.39 -0.87
CA ASP A 37 -17.41 0.98 -0.04
C ASP A 37 -16.89 2.22 0.70
N PHE A 38 -15.71 2.11 1.32
CA PHE A 38 -15.07 3.26 1.97
C PHE A 38 -14.83 4.44 1.01
N LEU A 39 -14.31 4.17 -0.19
CA LEU A 39 -14.06 5.21 -1.19
C LEU A 39 -15.37 5.85 -1.70
N LEU A 40 -16.42 5.05 -1.89
CA LEU A 40 -17.74 5.54 -2.28
C LEU A 40 -18.36 6.43 -1.20
N GLU A 41 -18.30 6.00 0.06
CA GLU A 41 -18.85 6.75 1.19
C GLU A 41 -18.13 8.08 1.44
N THR A 42 -16.80 8.09 1.25
CA THR A 42 -15.97 9.29 1.49
C THR A 42 -15.84 10.20 0.27
N GLY A 43 -16.29 9.75 -0.91
CA GLY A 43 -16.08 10.47 -2.17
C GLY A 43 -14.62 10.52 -2.63
N LEU A 44 -13.76 9.67 -2.06
CA LEU A 44 -12.35 9.57 -2.43
C LEU A 44 -12.15 8.64 -3.63
N ALA A 45 -11.07 8.85 -4.38
CA ALA A 45 -10.77 8.05 -5.57
C ALA A 45 -9.78 6.90 -5.32
N LEU A 46 -8.92 7.02 -4.30
CA LEU A 46 -7.77 6.16 -4.11
C LEU A 46 -7.36 6.10 -2.63
N ILE A 47 -6.99 4.92 -2.15
CA ILE A 47 -6.26 4.74 -0.89
C ILE A 47 -4.78 4.50 -1.23
N VAL A 48 -3.89 5.23 -0.56
CA VAL A 48 -2.45 5.01 -0.61
C VAL A 48 -1.98 4.58 0.78
N ARG A 49 -1.27 3.46 0.87
CA ARG A 49 -0.70 2.93 2.11
C ARG A 49 0.74 2.47 1.93
N SER A 50 1.40 2.13 3.04
CA SER A 50 2.77 1.59 3.05
C SER A 50 2.82 0.25 3.77
N HIS A 51 3.47 0.13 4.94
CA HIS A 51 3.43 -0.96 5.94
C HIS A 51 3.79 -2.41 5.49
N GLU A 52 3.66 -2.80 4.22
CA GLU A 52 4.04 -4.11 3.69
C GLU A 52 5.06 -3.92 2.57
N VAL A 53 6.06 -4.81 2.51
CA VAL A 53 6.91 -4.91 1.31
C VAL A 53 6.05 -5.49 0.19
N PRO A 54 5.91 -4.81 -0.96
CA PRO A 54 5.15 -5.32 -2.09
C PRO A 54 5.67 -6.69 -2.54
N HIS A 55 4.77 -7.65 -2.72
CA HIS A 55 5.10 -9.04 -3.07
C HIS A 55 5.83 -9.20 -4.42
N ASN A 56 5.72 -8.19 -5.30
CA ASN A 56 6.40 -8.13 -6.58
C ASN A 56 7.84 -7.57 -6.49
N ASN A 57 8.33 -7.23 -5.29
CA ASN A 57 9.64 -6.63 -5.04
C ASN A 57 9.90 -5.30 -5.77
N ASP A 58 8.85 -4.64 -6.28
CA ASP A 58 8.97 -3.45 -7.13
C ASP A 58 8.85 -2.13 -6.34
N GLY A 59 8.73 -2.22 -5.01
CA GLY A 59 8.55 -1.06 -4.13
C GLY A 59 7.16 -0.40 -4.26
N VAL A 60 6.35 -0.80 -5.24
CA VAL A 60 4.94 -0.42 -5.38
C VAL A 60 4.10 -1.61 -5.84
N CYS A 61 2.86 -1.70 -5.37
CA CYS A 61 1.85 -2.60 -5.89
C CYS A 61 0.49 -1.92 -5.91
N VAL A 62 -0.27 -2.13 -6.99
CA VAL A 62 -1.62 -1.60 -7.17
C VAL A 62 -2.58 -2.78 -7.12
N THR A 63 -3.58 -2.72 -6.23
CA THR A 63 -4.55 -3.79 -6.00
C THR A 63 -5.97 -3.24 -5.91
N HIS A 64 -6.93 -4.12 -5.62
CA HIS A 64 -8.35 -3.78 -5.44
C HIS A 64 -8.94 -3.00 -6.63
N GLY A 65 -8.57 -3.40 -7.85
CA GLY A 65 -9.10 -2.77 -9.07
C GLY A 65 -8.62 -1.33 -9.28
N ASN A 66 -7.33 -1.06 -9.05
CA ASN A 66 -6.69 0.26 -9.18
C ASN A 66 -7.17 1.31 -8.16
N ARG A 67 -7.69 0.87 -7.01
CA ARG A 67 -8.21 1.73 -5.95
C ARG A 67 -7.39 1.71 -4.67
N LEU A 68 -6.44 0.78 -4.56
CA LEU A 68 -5.50 0.70 -3.46
C LEU A 68 -4.08 0.64 -4.00
N VAL A 69 -3.20 1.48 -3.48
CA VAL A 69 -1.76 1.48 -3.79
C VAL A 69 -0.98 1.22 -2.51
N THR A 70 -0.14 0.18 -2.53
CA THR A 70 0.88 -0.06 -1.52
C THR A 70 2.21 0.46 -2.04
N VAL A 71 2.81 1.44 -1.37
CA VAL A 71 4.15 2.00 -1.67
C VAL A 71 5.11 1.79 -0.51
N PHE A 72 6.32 1.33 -0.82
CA PHE A 72 7.36 1.02 0.16
C PHE A 72 8.69 1.64 -0.25
N SER A 73 9.23 2.52 0.59
CA SER A 73 10.38 3.36 0.21
C SER A 73 11.73 2.86 0.72
N ALA A 74 11.78 1.72 1.40
CA ALA A 74 13.04 1.09 1.82
C ALA A 74 13.43 -0.03 0.85
N SER A 75 14.41 0.22 -0.01
CA SER A 75 15.00 -0.80 -0.88
C SER A 75 15.85 -1.80 -0.09
N ASN A 76 15.94 -3.02 -0.58
CA ASN A 76 16.63 -4.14 0.07
C ASN A 76 16.28 -4.23 1.56
N TYR A 77 14.98 -4.34 1.85
CA TYR A 77 14.48 -4.31 3.22
C TYR A 77 15.23 -5.30 4.12
N CYS A 78 15.64 -4.81 5.30
CA CYS A 78 16.49 -5.54 6.26
C CYS A 78 17.80 -6.12 5.68
N GLY A 79 18.26 -5.64 4.52
CA GLY A 79 19.45 -6.12 3.83
C GLY A 79 19.30 -7.45 3.10
N THR A 80 18.10 -8.04 3.09
CA THR A 80 17.89 -9.43 2.66
C THR A 80 16.80 -9.60 1.60
N THR A 81 15.83 -8.69 1.53
CA THR A 81 14.66 -8.88 0.65
C THR A 81 14.94 -8.61 -0.82
N GLY A 82 15.93 -7.77 -1.14
CA GLY A 82 16.26 -7.42 -2.53
C GLY A 82 15.19 -6.59 -3.27
N ASN A 83 14.17 -6.07 -2.58
CA ASN A 83 13.13 -5.24 -3.18
C ASN A 83 13.64 -3.85 -3.58
N GLN A 84 13.00 -3.24 -4.58
CA GLN A 84 13.11 -1.81 -4.85
C GLN A 84 12.43 -1.01 -3.74
N GLY A 85 12.92 0.21 -3.51
CA GLY A 85 12.17 1.27 -2.85
C GLY A 85 11.44 2.09 -3.91
N ALA A 86 10.29 2.66 -3.59
CA ALA A 86 9.57 3.54 -4.50
C ALA A 86 8.99 4.76 -3.79
N VAL A 87 8.75 5.81 -4.58
CA VAL A 87 7.98 7.01 -4.21
C VAL A 87 6.91 7.27 -5.28
N LEU A 88 5.75 7.77 -4.84
CA LEU A 88 4.67 8.21 -5.73
C LEU A 88 4.76 9.72 -5.93
N LEU A 89 4.73 10.16 -7.19
CA LEU A 89 4.77 11.57 -7.57
C LEU A 89 3.40 11.94 -8.14
N PHE A 90 2.56 12.57 -7.32
CA PHE A 90 1.23 13.00 -7.73
C PHE A 90 1.31 14.27 -8.59
N HIS A 91 0.54 14.28 -9.67
CA HIS A 91 0.42 15.41 -10.57
C HIS A 91 -1.03 15.61 -10.99
N GLU A 92 -1.40 16.84 -11.32
CA GLU A 92 -2.70 17.14 -11.88
C GLU A 92 -2.58 17.30 -13.40
N GLY A 93 -3.31 16.47 -14.16
CA GLY A 93 -3.31 16.48 -15.62
C GLY A 93 -4.73 16.54 -16.17
N ARG A 94 -5.06 17.58 -16.95
CA ARG A 94 -6.38 17.77 -17.58
C ARG A 94 -7.56 17.65 -16.59
N GLY A 95 -7.40 18.18 -15.37
CA GLY A 95 -8.42 18.12 -14.31
C GLY A 95 -8.62 16.73 -13.69
N LYS A 96 -7.66 15.82 -13.85
CA LYS A 96 -7.62 14.51 -13.19
C LYS A 96 -6.33 14.37 -12.40
N LEU A 97 -6.43 13.81 -11.20
CA LEU A 97 -5.27 13.42 -10.40
C LEU A 97 -4.64 12.17 -11.02
N GLY A 98 -3.35 12.27 -11.37
CA GLY A 98 -2.50 11.15 -11.79
C GLY A 98 -1.32 11.00 -10.84
N PHE A 99 -0.59 9.90 -10.95
CA PHE A 99 0.69 9.73 -10.28
C PHE A 99 1.67 8.94 -11.13
N ASP A 100 2.95 9.29 -11.01
CA ASP A 100 4.07 8.51 -11.53
C ASP A 100 4.76 7.76 -10.39
N VAL A 101 5.49 6.70 -10.72
CA VAL A 101 6.26 5.92 -9.76
C VAL A 101 7.75 6.08 -10.04
N SER A 102 8.50 6.63 -9.09
CA SER A 102 9.97 6.65 -9.14
C SER A 102 10.52 5.54 -8.24
N ARG A 103 11.26 4.61 -8.84
CA ARG A 103 11.88 3.46 -8.16
C ARG A 103 13.35 3.73 -7.90
N HIS A 104 13.83 3.25 -6.76
CA HIS A 104 15.20 3.45 -6.31
C HIS A 104 15.70 2.19 -5.60
N PHE A 105 16.98 1.90 -5.82
CA PHE A 105 17.72 0.93 -5.04
C PHE A 105 18.88 1.65 -4.36
N ALA A 106 18.90 1.66 -3.03
CA ALA A 106 19.96 2.31 -2.27
C ALA A 106 21.30 1.61 -2.52
N PRO A 107 22.39 2.36 -2.71
CA PRO A 107 23.73 1.78 -2.76
C PRO A 107 24.07 1.13 -1.42
N THR A 108 25.01 0.18 -1.44
CA THR A 108 25.59 -0.33 -0.21
C THR A 108 26.41 0.77 0.47
N PHE A 109 26.54 0.74 1.80
CA PHE A 109 27.35 1.71 2.54
C PHE A 109 28.84 1.71 2.18
N GLU A 110 29.30 0.71 1.42
CA GLU A 110 30.67 0.56 0.96
C GLU A 110 30.95 1.25 -0.40
N SER A 111 29.96 1.96 -0.95
CA SER A 111 30.06 2.67 -2.24
C SER A 111 30.87 3.97 -2.18
#